data_AF-A0A4V5PM55-F1
#
_entry.id   AF-A0A4V5PM55-F1
#
_cell.length_a   1.000
_cell.length_b   1.000
_cell.length_c   1.000
_cell.angle_alpha   90.00
_cell.angle_beta   90.00
_cell.angle_gamma   90.00
#
_symmetry.space_group_name_H-M   'P 1'
#
loop_
_entity.id
_entity.type
_entity.pdbx_description
1 polymer ?
#
loop_
_entity_poly.entity_id
_entity_poly.type
_entity_poly.pdbx_seq_one_letter_code
_entity_poly.pdbx_strand_id
1 'polypeptide(L)'
;MPRLSKSLGIAVMTLLAAASIGCRQDDDPDGADELWTRIQDAKYRTWARAPGYETRKGSSARHGTSVEIFMNDVIAGALEGPKITAWPDGSLLVKDGFDDDGSPHIVAAMEKRGGAWFFVEWSPEGASLYSGAPSICTDCHAVGADMVRAFDLPP
;
A
#
# COMPACT_ATOMS: atom_id res chain seq x y z
N MET A 1 -32.94 -41.18 56.78
CA MET A 1 -32.42 -39.78 56.78
C MET A 1 -31.67 -39.55 55.47
N PRO A 2 -32.18 -38.72 54.55
CA PRO A 2 -31.53 -38.44 53.27
C PRO A 2 -30.48 -37.33 53.43
N ARG A 3 -29.34 -37.42 52.74
CA ARG A 3 -28.42 -36.29 52.56
C ARG A 3 -28.43 -35.87 51.09
N LEU A 4 -29.09 -34.74 50.82
CA LEU A 4 -28.86 -33.93 49.63
C LEU A 4 -27.44 -33.38 49.66
N SER A 5 -26.70 -33.46 48.55
CA SER A 5 -25.56 -32.57 48.29
C SER A 5 -25.54 -32.12 46.84
N LYS A 6 -26.21 -30.97 46.64
CA LYS A 6 -25.86 -29.82 45.78
C LYS A 6 -24.96 -30.07 44.57
N SER A 7 -25.55 -29.96 43.38
CA SER A 7 -24.88 -29.55 42.14
C SER A 7 -24.58 -28.04 42.17
N LEU A 8 -23.36 -27.61 41.82
CA LEU A 8 -23.04 -26.24 41.34
C LEU A 8 -21.59 -26.21 40.82
N GLY A 9 -21.34 -26.12 39.50
CA GLY A 9 -20.92 -24.88 38.80
C GLY A 9 -19.37 -24.82 38.68
N ILE A 10 -18.69 -24.39 37.62
CA ILE A 10 -18.89 -23.23 36.74
C ILE A 10 -18.08 -23.44 35.44
N ALA A 11 -18.59 -22.79 34.39
CA ALA A 11 -18.20 -22.74 32.99
C ALA A 11 -16.71 -22.55 32.65
N VAL A 12 -16.28 -23.24 31.60
CA VAL A 12 -15.14 -22.87 30.75
C VAL A 12 -15.57 -21.67 29.91
N MET A 13 -15.16 -20.46 30.27
CA MET A 13 -15.25 -19.30 29.38
C MET A 13 -14.07 -19.33 28.42
N THR A 14 -14.30 -19.87 27.22
CA THR A 14 -13.41 -19.64 26.09
C THR A 14 -13.68 -18.21 25.60
N LEU A 15 -12.81 -17.26 25.94
CA LEU A 15 -12.82 -15.94 25.31
C LEU A 15 -12.43 -16.10 23.83
N LEU A 16 -13.42 -16.12 22.93
CA LEU A 16 -13.19 -15.78 21.53
C LEU A 16 -13.07 -14.25 21.45
N ALA A 17 -11.83 -13.76 21.45
CA ALA A 17 -11.56 -12.39 21.03
C ALA A 17 -11.73 -12.34 19.50
N ALA A 18 -12.95 -12.01 19.04
CA ALA A 18 -13.18 -11.60 17.66
C ALA A 18 -12.52 -10.23 17.48
N ALA A 19 -11.27 -10.21 16.99
CA ALA A 19 -10.65 -8.99 16.51
C ALA A 19 -11.45 -8.51 15.30
N SER A 20 -12.21 -7.43 15.47
CA SER A 20 -12.84 -6.70 14.38
C SER A 20 -11.75 -5.97 13.57
N ILE A 21 -11.01 -6.74 12.78
CA ILE A 21 -10.19 -6.23 11.70
C ILE A 21 -11.21 -5.74 10.66
N GLY A 22 -11.39 -4.42 10.54
CA GLY A 22 -12.20 -3.87 9.45
C GLY A 22 -11.73 -4.50 8.15
N CYS A 23 -12.66 -5.04 7.35
CA CYS A 23 -12.33 -5.86 6.18
C CYS A 23 -11.40 -5.08 5.24
N ARG A 24 -10.11 -5.40 5.36
CA ARG A 24 -9.07 -4.97 4.43
C ARG A 24 -9.28 -5.72 3.13
N GLN A 25 -9.32 -4.99 2.02
CA GLN A 25 -9.49 -5.57 0.69
C GLN A 25 -8.10 -5.97 0.17
N ASP A 26 -7.60 -7.08 0.71
CA ASP A 26 -6.34 -7.71 0.34
C ASP A 26 -6.62 -8.87 -0.62
N ASP A 27 -7.03 -8.53 -1.84
CA ASP A 27 -7.60 -9.49 -2.80
C ASP A 27 -6.55 -10.39 -3.48
N ASP A 28 -5.28 -9.99 -3.46
CA ASP A 28 -4.14 -10.69 -4.07
C ASP A 28 -2.87 -10.60 -3.19
N PRO A 29 -2.88 -11.26 -2.01
CA PRO A 29 -1.76 -11.23 -1.07
C PRO A 29 -0.50 -11.89 -1.65
N ASP A 30 -0.63 -12.93 -2.48
CA ASP A 30 0.52 -13.57 -3.14
C ASP A 30 1.22 -12.60 -4.09
N GLY A 31 0.44 -11.85 -4.90
CA GLY A 31 0.97 -10.81 -5.77
C GLY A 31 1.56 -9.62 -5.02
N ALA A 32 1.08 -9.34 -3.81
CA ALA A 32 1.65 -8.36 -2.90
C ALA A 32 3.00 -8.83 -2.33
N ASP A 33 3.11 -10.08 -1.89
CA ASP A 33 4.35 -10.66 -1.35
C ASP A 33 5.45 -10.76 -2.42
N GLU A 34 5.07 -11.14 -3.66
CA GLU A 34 5.98 -11.13 -4.80
C GLU A 34 6.49 -9.72 -5.08
N LEU A 35 5.57 -8.73 -5.14
CA LEU A 35 5.94 -7.34 -5.39
C LEU A 35 6.84 -6.80 -4.29
N TRP A 36 6.53 -7.07 -3.01
CA TRP A 36 7.33 -6.67 -1.87
C TRP A 36 8.77 -7.19 -2.00
N THR A 37 8.92 -8.49 -2.24
CA THR A 37 10.24 -9.10 -2.43
C THR A 37 11.00 -8.41 -3.56
N ARG A 38 10.36 -8.22 -4.72
CA ARG A 38 11.00 -7.60 -5.88
C ARG A 38 11.45 -6.16 -5.62
N ILE A 39 10.65 -5.34 -4.94
CA ILE A 39 11.05 -3.95 -4.66
C ILE A 39 12.19 -3.87 -3.64
N GLN A 40 12.21 -4.77 -2.65
CA GLN A 40 13.32 -4.82 -1.67
C GLN A 40 14.61 -5.31 -2.32
N ASP A 41 14.55 -6.37 -3.14
CA ASP A 41 15.71 -6.89 -3.89
C ASP A 41 16.29 -5.85 -4.86
N ALA A 42 15.41 -5.10 -5.51
CA ALA A 42 15.77 -4.00 -6.38
C ALA A 42 16.19 -2.72 -5.62
N LYS A 43 16.16 -2.75 -4.28
CA LYS A 43 16.52 -1.64 -3.39
C LYS A 43 15.83 -0.34 -3.77
N TYR A 44 14.51 -0.36 -3.92
CA TYR A 44 13.74 0.74 -4.51
C TYR A 44 14.02 2.15 -3.96
N ARG A 45 14.47 2.27 -2.71
CA ARG A 45 14.87 3.55 -2.11
C ARG A 45 16.09 4.20 -2.79
N THR A 46 16.81 3.48 -3.64
CA THR A 46 17.89 4.02 -4.48
C THR A 46 17.41 4.45 -5.87
N TRP A 47 16.14 4.23 -6.21
CA TRP A 47 15.58 4.66 -7.49
C TRP A 47 15.41 6.19 -7.54
N ALA A 48 15.11 6.69 -8.74
CA ALA A 48 14.81 8.10 -8.94
C ALA A 48 13.58 8.54 -8.10
N ARG A 49 13.65 9.78 -7.61
CA ARG A 49 12.55 10.42 -6.88
C ARG A 49 11.55 11.04 -7.83
N ALA A 50 10.27 10.97 -7.48
CA ALA A 50 9.22 11.56 -8.29
C ALA A 50 9.36 13.09 -8.43
N PRO A 51 8.98 13.67 -9.58
CA PRO A 51 8.95 15.12 -9.77
C PRO A 51 8.16 15.82 -8.67
N GLY A 52 8.75 16.85 -8.04
CA GLY A 52 8.15 17.57 -6.93
C GLY A 52 8.20 16.86 -5.57
N TYR A 53 8.90 15.72 -5.49
CA TYR A 53 9.18 14.90 -4.29
C TYR A 53 10.66 14.52 -4.20
N GLU A 54 11.55 15.37 -4.70
CA GLU A 54 13.01 15.19 -4.67
C GLU A 54 13.55 14.96 -3.25
N THR A 55 12.84 15.50 -2.25
CA THR A 55 13.04 15.23 -0.83
C THR A 55 11.73 14.78 -0.18
N ARG A 56 11.80 14.32 1.08
CA ARG A 56 10.60 14.02 1.88
C ARG A 56 9.70 15.24 1.97
N LYS A 57 8.40 15.05 1.73
CA LYS A 57 7.43 16.14 1.65
C LYS A 57 6.27 15.89 2.60
N GLY A 58 5.78 16.95 3.26
CA GLY A 58 4.57 16.88 4.07
C GLY A 58 3.37 16.42 3.24
N SER A 59 2.50 15.62 3.86
CA SER A 59 1.33 15.00 3.27
C SER A 59 0.18 15.08 4.27
N SER A 60 -1.01 15.44 3.79
CA SER A 60 -2.25 15.30 4.56
C SER A 60 -3.04 14.06 4.14
N ALA A 61 -2.45 13.19 3.31
CA ALA A 61 -3.09 11.98 2.82
C ALA A 61 -3.06 10.86 3.87
N ARG A 62 -3.88 9.83 3.66
CA ARG A 62 -4.02 8.64 4.54
C ARG A 62 -2.75 7.78 4.68
N HIS A 63 -1.62 8.18 4.09
CA HIS A 63 -0.40 7.38 3.99
C HIS A 63 0.74 8.00 4.80
N GLY A 64 0.43 8.59 5.96
CA GLY A 64 1.39 9.32 6.79
C GLY A 64 1.41 10.84 6.56
N THR A 65 1.99 11.53 7.53
CA THR A 65 2.08 13.00 7.59
C THR A 65 3.21 13.56 6.74
N SER A 66 4.13 12.70 6.31
CA SER A 66 5.07 12.99 5.24
C SER A 66 5.33 11.76 4.37
N VAL A 67 5.73 12.00 3.13
CA VAL A 67 5.92 10.94 2.13
C VAL A 67 7.18 11.12 1.32
N GLU A 68 7.59 9.99 0.76
CA GLU A 68 8.72 9.81 -0.11
C GLU A 68 8.29 8.95 -1.29
N ILE A 69 8.45 9.41 -2.53
CA ILE A 69 7.94 8.72 -3.72
C ILE A 69 9.09 8.38 -4.66
N PHE A 70 9.19 7.11 -5.01
CA PHE A 70 10.25 6.51 -5.83
C PHE A 70 9.63 5.95 -7.12
N MET A 71 10.38 6.02 -8.21
CA MET A 71 9.94 5.64 -9.54
C MET A 71 10.91 4.65 -10.16
N ASN A 72 10.41 3.56 -10.72
CA ASN A 72 11.27 2.69 -11.52
C ASN A 72 11.70 3.36 -12.84
N ASP A 73 12.64 2.72 -13.54
CA ASP A 73 13.19 3.23 -14.79
C ASP A 73 12.14 3.36 -15.91
N VAL A 74 11.04 2.60 -15.85
CA VAL A 74 9.94 2.69 -16.83
C VAL A 74 9.22 4.03 -16.71
N ILE A 75 8.88 4.46 -15.49
CA ILE A 75 8.31 5.79 -15.27
C ILE A 75 9.34 6.88 -15.62
N ALA A 76 10.59 6.74 -15.16
CA ALA A 76 11.63 7.73 -15.40
C ALA A 76 11.88 7.94 -16.91
N GLY A 77 12.03 6.86 -17.67
CA GLY A 77 12.20 6.93 -19.11
C GLY A 77 10.97 7.47 -19.84
N ALA A 78 9.76 7.19 -19.35
CA ALA A 78 8.53 7.77 -19.91
C ALA A 78 8.48 9.29 -19.73
N LEU A 79 8.91 9.81 -18.58
CA LEU A 79 8.95 11.26 -18.30
C LEU A 79 9.93 12.02 -19.21
N GLU A 80 11.03 11.38 -19.61
CA GLU A 80 12.02 11.96 -20.54
C GLU A 80 11.65 11.76 -22.02
N GLY A 81 10.63 10.94 -22.28
CA GLY A 81 10.20 10.52 -23.60
C GLY A 81 9.21 11.47 -24.28
N PRO A 82 8.64 11.03 -25.42
CA PRO A 82 7.57 11.77 -26.08
C PRO A 82 6.29 11.80 -25.24
N LYS A 83 5.39 12.72 -25.57
CA LYS A 83 4.04 12.79 -25.00
C LYS A 83 3.34 11.43 -25.02
N ILE A 84 2.79 11.04 -23.88
CA ILE A 84 1.98 9.83 -23.70
C ILE A 84 0.60 10.17 -23.12
N THR A 85 -0.39 9.30 -23.35
CA THR A 85 -1.75 9.45 -22.81
C THR A 85 -2.05 8.48 -21.68
N ALA A 86 -1.13 7.58 -21.37
CA ALA A 86 -1.20 6.61 -20.29
C ALA A 86 0.22 6.13 -19.95
N TRP A 87 0.46 5.77 -18.69
CA TRP A 87 1.73 5.17 -18.26
C TRP A 87 1.96 3.82 -18.95
N PRO A 88 3.20 3.46 -19.30
CA PRO A 88 3.50 2.15 -19.88
C PRO A 88 3.22 0.98 -18.93
N ASP A 89 2.98 -0.21 -19.48
CA ASP A 89 3.02 -1.43 -18.69
C ASP A 89 4.42 -1.62 -18.05
N GLY A 90 4.43 -2.12 -16.82
CA GLY A 90 5.63 -2.20 -16.00
C GLY A 90 5.98 -0.89 -15.27
N SER A 91 5.22 0.19 -15.46
CA SER A 91 5.33 1.38 -14.62
C SER A 91 5.11 1.03 -13.15
N LEU A 92 6.05 1.42 -12.29
CA LEU A 92 6.01 1.13 -10.86
C LEU A 92 6.41 2.35 -10.04
N LEU A 93 5.52 2.72 -9.12
CA LEU A 93 5.75 3.73 -8.10
C LEU A 93 5.71 3.08 -6.73
N VAL A 94 6.67 3.43 -5.88
CA VAL A 94 6.69 3.03 -4.47
C VAL A 94 6.71 4.30 -3.62
N LYS A 95 5.89 4.33 -2.57
CA LYS A 95 5.75 5.44 -1.66
C LYS A 95 5.95 4.98 -0.24
N ASP A 96 6.95 5.56 0.41
CA ASP A 96 7.11 5.43 1.86
C ASP A 96 6.33 6.56 2.53
N GLY A 97 5.53 6.19 3.52
CA GLY A 97 4.82 7.10 4.40
C GLY A 97 5.41 7.11 5.80
N PHE A 98 5.44 8.28 6.43
CA PHE A 98 5.99 8.47 7.77
C PHE A 98 5.02 9.24 8.67
N ASP A 99 5.06 8.96 9.96
CA ASP A 99 4.34 9.71 11.00
C ASP A 99 5.08 11.00 11.38
N ASP A 100 4.48 11.82 12.25
CA ASP A 100 4.99 13.14 12.64
C ASP A 100 6.35 13.10 13.33
N ASP A 101 6.66 12.00 14.01
CA ASP A 101 7.96 11.76 14.63
C ASP A 101 9.02 11.21 13.64
N GLY A 102 8.64 11.04 12.38
CA GLY A 102 9.47 10.52 11.30
C GLY A 102 9.57 9.00 11.24
N SER A 103 8.86 8.26 12.11
CA SER A 103 8.82 6.80 12.08
C SER A 103 8.12 6.28 10.82
N PRO A 104 8.52 5.11 10.27
CA PRO A 104 7.83 4.50 9.14
C PRO A 104 6.39 4.16 9.50
N HIS A 105 5.45 4.62 8.68
CA HIS A 105 4.01 4.41 8.87
C HIS A 105 3.48 3.31 7.93
N ILE A 106 3.86 3.38 6.65
CA ILE A 106 3.34 2.51 5.60
C ILE A 106 4.30 2.49 4.41
N VAL A 107 4.29 1.39 3.65
CA VAL A 107 4.81 1.37 2.29
C VAL A 107 3.63 1.11 1.36
N ALA A 108 3.47 1.93 0.33
CA ALA A 108 2.44 1.73 -0.68
C ALA A 108 3.07 1.65 -2.06
N ALA A 109 2.53 0.81 -2.94
CA ALA A 109 2.97 0.72 -4.32
C ALA A 109 1.80 0.67 -5.29
N MET A 110 2.08 1.10 -6.52
CA MET A 110 1.20 0.84 -7.65
C MET A 110 2.04 0.41 -8.85
N GLU A 111 1.68 -0.73 -9.44
CA GLU A 111 2.31 -1.29 -10.64
C GLU A 111 1.29 -1.40 -11.77
N LYS A 112 1.64 -0.98 -12.97
CA LYS A 112 0.81 -1.19 -14.15
C LYS A 112 1.09 -2.56 -14.77
N ARG A 113 0.09 -3.44 -14.76
CA ARG A 113 0.14 -4.83 -15.24
C ARG A 113 -0.95 -5.05 -16.29
N GLY A 114 -0.58 -5.38 -17.52
CA GLY A 114 -1.54 -5.69 -18.59
C GLY A 114 -2.55 -4.57 -18.84
N GLY A 115 -2.10 -3.31 -18.75
CA GLY A 115 -2.93 -2.11 -18.92
C GLY A 115 -3.68 -1.65 -17.67
N ALA A 116 -3.70 -2.41 -16.58
CA ALA A 116 -4.41 -2.07 -15.35
C ALA A 116 -3.46 -1.80 -14.17
N TRP A 117 -3.89 -0.97 -13.22
CA TRP A 117 -3.11 -0.70 -12.01
C TRP A 117 -3.39 -1.74 -10.93
N PHE A 118 -2.33 -2.36 -10.46
CA PHE A 118 -2.28 -3.17 -9.25
C PHE A 118 -1.80 -2.30 -8.10
N PHE A 119 -2.61 -2.15 -7.05
CA PHE A 119 -2.32 -1.34 -5.87
C PHE A 119 -1.96 -2.26 -4.71
N VAL A 120 -1.01 -1.85 -3.89
CA VAL A 120 -0.67 -2.54 -2.65
C VAL A 120 -0.33 -1.54 -1.54
N GLU A 121 -0.72 -1.86 -0.32
CA GLU A 121 -0.19 -1.24 0.90
C GLU A 121 0.37 -2.33 1.81
N TRP A 122 1.52 -2.08 2.42
CA TRP A 122 2.12 -2.92 3.45
C TRP A 122 2.31 -2.14 4.74
N SER A 123 2.23 -2.85 5.87
CA SER A 123 2.78 -2.33 7.12
C SER A 123 4.30 -2.11 6.99
N PRO A 124 4.93 -1.36 7.91
CA PRO A 124 6.39 -1.21 7.95
C PRO A 124 7.16 -2.55 7.98
N GLU A 125 6.53 -3.60 8.50
CA GLU A 125 7.07 -4.97 8.59
C GLU A 125 6.88 -5.79 7.31
N GLY A 126 6.17 -5.26 6.31
CA GLY A 126 5.95 -5.92 5.03
C GLY A 126 4.68 -6.79 4.94
N ALA A 127 3.79 -6.74 5.93
CA ALA A 127 2.51 -7.44 5.84
C ALA A 127 1.54 -6.67 4.94
N SER A 128 0.97 -7.31 3.92
CA SER A 128 -0.04 -6.69 3.05
C SER A 128 -1.27 -6.27 3.85
N LEU A 129 -1.75 -5.06 3.56
CA LEU A 129 -2.94 -4.46 4.15
C LEU A 129 -4.04 -4.30 3.10
N TYR A 130 -3.66 -4.08 1.84
CA TYR A 130 -4.53 -4.03 0.69
C TYR A 130 -3.75 -4.49 -0.52
N SER A 131 -4.39 -5.16 -1.48
CA SER A 131 -3.78 -5.63 -2.72
C SER A 131 -4.80 -5.81 -3.83
N GLY A 132 -4.37 -5.79 -5.09
CA GLY A 132 -5.26 -5.92 -6.25
C GLY A 132 -5.78 -4.58 -6.75
N ALA A 133 -7.10 -4.43 -6.79
CA ALA A 133 -7.78 -3.19 -7.19
C ALA A 133 -8.79 -2.74 -6.12
N PRO A 134 -8.34 -2.51 -4.88
CA PRO A 134 -9.21 -2.13 -3.77
C PRO A 134 -9.87 -0.78 -4.02
N SER A 135 -11.20 -0.73 -3.82
CA SER A 135 -12.01 0.46 -4.13
C SER A 135 -11.51 1.73 -3.43
N ILE A 136 -11.05 1.60 -2.18
CA ILE A 136 -10.46 2.71 -1.42
C ILE A 136 -9.25 3.35 -2.11
N CYS A 137 -8.45 2.54 -2.83
CA CYS A 137 -7.31 3.03 -3.60
C CYS A 137 -7.79 3.58 -4.94
N THR A 138 -8.58 2.81 -5.70
CA THR A 138 -8.99 3.20 -7.05
C THR A 138 -9.83 4.46 -7.07
N ASP A 139 -10.78 4.62 -6.14
CA ASP A 139 -11.66 5.78 -6.09
C ASP A 139 -10.88 7.05 -5.77
N CYS A 140 -9.90 6.95 -4.88
CA CYS A 140 -9.05 8.08 -4.51
C CYS A 140 -8.05 8.43 -5.63
N HIS A 141 -7.60 7.44 -6.40
CA HIS A 141 -6.63 7.59 -7.47
C HIS A 141 -7.25 7.95 -8.83
N ALA A 142 -8.54 7.72 -9.04
CA ALA A 142 -9.28 7.94 -10.29
C ALA A 142 -9.12 9.33 -10.91
N VAL A 143 -8.82 10.34 -10.10
CA VAL A 143 -8.65 11.74 -10.55
C VAL A 143 -7.21 12.07 -10.99
N GLY A 144 -6.27 11.14 -10.85
CA GLY A 144 -4.88 11.30 -11.25
C GLY A 144 -4.66 11.14 -12.76
N ALA A 145 -3.47 11.54 -13.23
CA ALA A 145 -3.03 11.32 -14.60
C ALA A 145 -2.75 9.82 -14.81
N ASP A 146 -3.74 9.11 -15.37
CA ASP A 146 -3.76 7.65 -15.42
C ASP A 146 -3.49 7.04 -14.03
N MET A 147 -4.34 7.42 -13.07
CA MET A 147 -4.31 7.03 -11.64
C MET A 147 -3.11 7.56 -10.82
N VAL A 148 -2.09 8.15 -11.44
CA VAL A 148 -0.95 8.77 -10.73
C VAL A 148 -1.34 10.17 -10.27
N ARG A 149 -1.26 10.43 -8.96
CA ARG A 149 -1.65 11.71 -8.35
C ARG A 149 -0.49 12.62 -7.95
N ALA A 150 0.73 12.11 -8.02
CA ALA A 150 1.92 12.84 -7.56
C ALA A 150 2.41 13.86 -8.61
N PHE A 151 2.25 13.54 -9.90
CA PHE A 151 2.70 14.32 -11.04
C PHE A 151 1.91 13.89 -12.28
N ASP A 152 1.95 14.71 -13.33
CA ASP A 152 1.22 14.48 -14.58
C ASP A 152 2.03 13.65 -15.59
N LEU A 153 1.34 13.16 -16.63
CA LEU A 153 1.99 12.61 -17.83
C LEU A 153 2.88 13.69 -18.48
N PRO A 154 3.98 13.31 -19.16
CA PRO A 154 4.81 14.27 -19.88
C PRO A 154 3.98 15.04 -20.92
N PRO A 155 4.24 16.36 -21.06
CA PRO A 155 3.41 17.27 -21.86
C PRO A 155 3.37 16.95 -23.36
#